data_AF-A0A202EBB9-F1
#
_entry.id   AF-A0A202EBB9-F1
#
_cell.length_a   1.000
_cell.length_b   1.000
_cell.length_c   1.000
_cell.angle_alpha   90.00
_cell.angle_beta   90.00
_cell.angle_gamma   90.00
#
_symmetry.space_group_name_H-M   'P 1'
#
loop_
_entity.id
_entity.type
_entity.pdbx_description
1 polymer ?
#
loop_
_entity_poly.entity_id
_entity_poly.type
_entity_poly.pdbx_seq_one_letter_code
_entity_poly.pdbx_strand_id
1 'polypeptide(L)'
;MTREMITSEEEGKRVLNTDGTPVGRIVEVRDGRAYVNPDPTLTETIKAKLGWGTAPDDAHPLDGGSIEKITDDAVHLRGTL
;
A
#
# COMPACT_ATOMS: atom_id res chain seq x y z
N MET A 1 -4.14 -15.51 -11.28
CA MET A 1 -4.87 -15.83 -10.04
C MET A 1 -4.86 -14.58 -9.18
N THR A 2 -6.02 -14.07 -8.76
CA THR A 2 -6.09 -12.94 -7.83
C THR A 2 -6.02 -13.51 -6.42
N ARG A 3 -5.06 -13.06 -5.59
CA ARG A 3 -4.91 -13.51 -4.20
C ARG A 3 -5.54 -12.45 -3.29
N GLU A 4 -6.37 -12.89 -2.34
CA GLU A 4 -7.10 -12.01 -1.41
C GLU A 4 -6.32 -11.77 -0.11
N MET A 5 -5.25 -12.55 0.14
CA MET A 5 -4.41 -12.44 1.33
C MET A 5 -3.04 -11.86 0.97
N ILE A 6 -2.61 -10.87 1.75
CA ILE A 6 -1.23 -10.40 1.73
C ILE A 6 -0.33 -11.41 2.45
N THR A 7 0.73 -11.80 1.78
CA THR A 7 1.78 -12.70 2.27
C THR A 7 3.15 -12.07 2.05
N SER A 8 4.18 -12.62 2.67
CA SER A 8 5.58 -12.20 2.47
C SER A 8 6.04 -12.16 1.00
N GLU A 9 5.37 -12.90 0.11
CA GLU A 9 5.60 -12.83 -1.34
C GLU A 9 5.28 -11.46 -1.95
N GLU A 10 4.50 -10.65 -1.25
CA GLU A 10 4.15 -9.29 -1.67
C GLU A 10 5.18 -8.26 -1.19
N GLU A 11 6.12 -8.65 -0.32
CA GLU A 11 7.20 -7.80 0.14
C GLU A 11 8.07 -7.37 -1.05
N GLY A 12 8.35 -6.07 -1.13
CA GLY A 12 9.11 -5.46 -2.23
C GLY A 12 8.27 -5.07 -3.45
N LYS A 13 6.97 -5.42 -3.51
CA LYS A 13 6.09 -5.00 -4.60
C LYS A 13 5.67 -3.55 -4.50
N ARG A 14 5.36 -2.95 -5.64
CA ARG A 14 4.83 -1.59 -5.72
C ARG A 14 3.39 -1.56 -5.23
N VAL A 15 3.05 -0.53 -4.49
CA VAL A 15 1.66 -0.26 -4.09
C VAL A 15 1.15 0.88 -4.94
N LEU A 16 0.04 0.62 -5.64
CA LEU A 16 -0.65 1.56 -6.50
C LEU A 16 -2.02 1.88 -5.90
N ASN A 17 -2.47 3.10 -6.11
CA ASN A 17 -3.84 3.51 -5.78
C ASN A 17 -4.82 3.08 -6.90
N THR A 18 -6.12 3.23 -6.68
CA THR A 18 -7.17 2.97 -7.69
C THR A 18 -6.95 3.76 -8.98
N ASP A 19 -6.43 4.99 -8.90
CA ASP A 19 -6.03 5.82 -10.05
C ASP A 19 -4.76 5.31 -10.77
N GLY A 20 -4.15 4.21 -10.32
CA GLY A 20 -2.86 3.71 -10.82
C GLY A 20 -1.64 4.52 -10.34
N THR A 21 -1.85 5.46 -9.43
CA THR A 21 -0.77 6.30 -8.88
C THR A 21 0.10 5.48 -7.92
N PRO A 22 1.44 5.46 -8.08
CA PRO A 22 2.31 4.77 -7.15
C PRO A 22 2.30 5.46 -5.79
N VAL A 23 1.92 4.69 -4.77
CA VAL A 23 1.91 5.14 -3.37
C VAL A 23 3.28 4.94 -2.74
N GLY A 24 3.91 3.80 -3.05
CA GLY A 24 5.18 3.41 -2.47
C GLY A 24 5.46 1.93 -2.69
N ARG A 25 6.17 1.32 -1.75
CA ARG A 25 6.57 -0.09 -1.83
C ARG A 25 6.32 -0.81 -0.51
N ILE A 26 5.91 -2.08 -0.58
CA ILE A 26 5.84 -2.94 0.61
C ILE A 26 7.25 -3.21 1.10
N VAL A 27 7.53 -2.84 2.35
CA VAL A 27 8.83 -3.08 3.01
C VAL A 27 8.79 -4.25 3.98
N GLU A 28 7.61 -4.57 4.54
CA GLU A 28 7.44 -5.71 5.43
C GLU A 28 6.00 -6.24 5.34
N VAL A 29 5.80 -7.54 5.58
CA VAL A 29 4.48 -8.12 5.83
C VAL A 29 4.49 -8.83 7.19
N ARG A 30 3.64 -8.38 8.12
CA ARG A 30 3.44 -9.04 9.42
C ARG A 30 1.97 -9.20 9.72
N ASP A 31 1.60 -10.36 10.26
CA ASP A 31 0.24 -10.62 10.75
C ASP A 31 -0.85 -10.44 9.67
N GLY A 32 -0.50 -10.69 8.40
CA GLY A 32 -1.40 -10.45 7.25
C GLY A 32 -1.59 -8.96 6.90
N ARG A 33 -0.79 -8.06 7.48
CA ARG A 33 -0.73 -6.63 7.14
C ARG A 33 0.52 -6.32 6.37
N ALA A 34 0.39 -5.54 5.30
CA ALA A 34 1.54 -5.00 4.59
C ALA A 34 1.94 -3.66 5.18
N TYR A 35 3.24 -3.47 5.35
CA TYR A 35 3.86 -2.22 5.73
C TYR A 35 4.38 -1.57 4.47
N VAL A 36 3.83 -0.41 4.12
CA VAL A 36 4.19 0.31 2.90
C VAL A 36 5.01 1.53 3.27
N ASN A 37 6.20 1.62 2.71
CA ASN A 37 7.00 2.84 2.75
C ASN A 37 6.59 3.73 1.57
N PRO A 38 5.93 4.89 1.84
CA PRO A 38 5.51 5.80 0.80
C PRO A 38 6.69 6.62 0.27
N ASP A 39 6.70 6.86 -1.04
CA ASP A 39 7.74 7.67 -1.66
C ASP A 39 7.62 9.13 -1.18
N PRO A 40 8.69 9.76 -0.63
CA PRO A 40 8.64 11.08 -0.02
C PRO A 40 8.16 12.17 -0.99
N THR A 41 8.34 11.96 -2.29
CA THR A 41 7.91 12.85 -3.37
C THR A 41 6.41 12.79 -3.66
N LEU A 42 5.72 11.67 -3.36
CA LEU A 42 4.27 11.50 -3.54
C LEU A 42 3.49 11.47 -2.22
N THR A 43 4.20 11.41 -1.09
CA THR A 43 3.58 11.24 0.23
C THR A 43 2.63 12.40 0.54
N GLU A 44 2.88 13.64 0.09
CA GLU A 44 2.02 14.80 0.44
C GLU A 44 0.58 14.69 -0.11
N THR A 45 0.43 14.36 -1.40
CA THR A 45 -0.88 14.23 -2.05
C THR A 45 -1.66 13.03 -1.52
N ILE A 46 -0.95 11.94 -1.24
CA ILE A 46 -1.57 10.70 -0.75
C ILE A 46 -1.92 10.84 0.73
N LYS A 47 -1.08 11.47 1.56
CA LYS A 47 -1.40 11.80 2.95
C LYS A 47 -2.69 12.59 3.07
N ALA A 48 -2.86 13.61 2.23
CA ALA A 48 -4.05 14.45 2.23
C ALA A 48 -5.32 13.66 1.85
N LYS A 49 -5.21 12.73 0.87
CA LYS A 49 -6.35 11.95 0.38
C LYS A 49 -6.70 10.73 1.23
N LEU A 50 -5.71 10.06 1.81
CA LEU A 50 -5.89 8.86 2.64
C LEU A 50 -6.06 9.17 4.13
N GLY A 51 -5.88 10.43 4.54
CA GLY A 51 -5.96 10.82 5.95
C GLY A 51 -4.80 10.25 6.80
N TRP A 52 -3.71 9.84 6.16
CA TRP A 52 -2.50 9.39 6.85
C TRP A 52 -1.86 10.62 7.49
N GLY A 53 -2.13 10.84 8.78
CA GLY A 53 -1.50 11.88 9.58
C GLY A 53 0.02 11.76 9.52
N THR A 54 0.74 12.82 9.93
CA THR A 54 2.20 12.96 9.95
C THR A 54 2.90 11.89 10.80
N ALA A 55 2.76 10.62 10.44
CA ALA A 55 3.42 9.51 11.09
C ALA A 55 4.90 9.57 10.67
N PRO A 56 5.82 9.68 11.65
CA PRO A 56 7.26 9.62 11.41
C PRO A 56 7.76 8.19 11.25
N ASP A 57 6.87 7.20 11.24
CA ASP A 57 7.21 5.79 11.08
C ASP A 57 7.28 5.47 9.59
N ASP A 58 8.48 5.18 9.10
CA ASP A 58 8.86 4.92 7.71
C ASP A 58 7.95 3.93 6.95
N ALA A 59 7.07 3.19 7.63
CA ALA A 59 6.13 2.30 6.96
C ALA A 59 4.73 2.36 7.58
N HIS A 60 3.71 2.57 6.74
CA HIS A 60 2.32 2.59 7.16
C HIS A 60 1.69 1.19 7.03
N PRO A 61 1.05 0.65 8.08
CA PRO A 61 0.34 -0.61 8.00
C PRO A 61 -0.92 -0.45 7.15
N LEU A 62 -1.05 -1.33 6.16
CA LEU A 62 -2.21 -1.48 5.29
C LEU A 62 -2.87 -2.82 5.62
N ASP A 63 -4.10 -2.73 6.12
CA ASP A 63 -4.95 -3.90 6.31
C ASP A 63 -5.44 -4.42 4.96
N GLY A 64 -5.58 -5.75 4.84
CA GLY A 64 -6.05 -6.40 3.61
C GLY A 64 -7.41 -5.91 3.12
N GLY A 65 -8.24 -5.36 4.00
CA GLY A 65 -9.53 -4.75 3.64
C GLY A 65 -9.41 -3.45 2.81
N SER A 66 -8.24 -2.82 2.82
CA SER A 66 -7.92 -1.64 2.01
C SER A 66 -7.30 -2.01 0.65
N ILE A 67 -7.22 -3.30 0.32
CA ILE A 67 -6.67 -3.78 -0.94
C ILE A 67 -7.81 -4.10 -1.89
N GLU A 68 -7.76 -3.54 -3.08
CA GLU A 68 -8.70 -3.86 -4.15
C GLU A 68 -8.29 -5.11 -4.88
N LYS A 69 -7.01 -5.19 -5.24
CA LYS A 69 -6.48 -6.28 -6.05
C LYS A 69 -4.97 -6.44 -5.87
N ILE A 70 -4.53 -7.68 -5.69
CA ILE A 70 -3.12 -8.03 -5.73
C ILE A 70 -2.79 -8.57 -7.13
N THR A 71 -1.79 -7.99 -7.77
CA THR A 71 -1.24 -8.47 -9.05
C THR A 71 0.19 -8.97 -8.86
N ASP A 72 0.76 -9.58 -9.89
CA ASP A 72 2.13 -10.08 -9.84
C ASP A 72 3.16 -8.95 -9.72
N ASP A 73 2.90 -7.79 -10.35
CA ASP A 73 3.79 -6.62 -10.31
C ASP A 73 3.49 -5.64 -9.17
N ALA A 74 2.20 -5.49 -8.81
CA ALA A 74 1.76 -4.45 -7.88
C ALA A 74 0.50 -4.79 -7.07
N VAL A 75 0.37 -4.14 -5.92
CA VAL A 75 -0.82 -4.19 -5.05
C VAL A 75 -1.65 -2.93 -5.27
N HIS A 76 -2.91 -3.08 -5.68
CA HIS A 76 -3.86 -2.00 -5.87
C HIS A 76 -4.70 -1.81 -4.62
N LEU A 77 -4.75 -0.58 -4.11
CA LEU A 77 -5.59 -0.21 -2.98
C LEU A 77 -7.05 0.01 -3.41
N ARG A 78 -7.97 -0.27 -2.50
CA ARG A 78 -9.40 0.01 -2.62
C ARG A 78 -9.68 1.36 -1.97
N GLY A 79 -9.73 2.41 -2.77
CA GLY A 79 -10.13 3.74 -2.34
C GLY A 79 -11.27 4.24 -3.22
N THR A 80 -12.43 4.53 -2.64
CA THR A 80 -13.38 5.43 -3.30
C THR A 80 -12.78 6.84 -3.19
N LEU A 81 -12.21 7.33 -4.30
CA LEU A 81 -11.74 8.70 -4.45
C LEU A 81 -12.92 9.67 -4.64
#